data_AF-A0A359G1M1-F1
#
_entry.id   AF-A0A359G1M1-F1
#
_cell.length_a   1.000
_cell.length_b   1.000
_cell.length_c   1.000
_cell.angle_alpha   90.00
_cell.angle_beta   90.00
_cell.angle_gamma   90.00
#
_symmetry.space_group_name_H-M   'P 1'
#
loop_
_entity.id
_entity.type
_entity.pdbx_description
1 polymer ?
#
loop_
_entity_poly.entity_id
_entity_poly.type
_entity_poly.pdbx_seq_one_letter_code
_entity_poly.pdbx_strand_id
1 'polypeptide(L)'
;MTLRLGRRFWIAATTAVVVVTGFVVARNTVHAVKIKRQIGALERERRQYLDRIRDDSVLIERLRYDDYLEEYARERYHMQRRDEEVFLIEED
;
A
#
# COMPACT_ATOMS: atom_id res chain seq x y z
N MET A 1 30.30 -7.97 54.74
CA MET A 1 29.23 -6.98 54.96
C MET A 1 27.90 -7.59 54.56
N THR A 2 27.03 -7.96 55.50
CA THR A 2 25.69 -8.47 55.19
C THR A 2 24.77 -7.26 55.02
N LEU A 3 24.48 -6.90 53.77
CA LEU A 3 23.52 -5.84 53.45
C LEU A 3 22.13 -6.28 53.93
N ARG A 4 21.74 -5.86 55.14
CA ARG A 4 20.37 -6.00 55.63
C ARG A 4 19.50 -4.98 54.88
N LEU A 5 19.09 -5.36 53.68
CA LEU A 5 18.18 -4.59 52.83
C LEU A 5 16.78 -4.65 53.46
N GLY A 6 16.41 -3.60 54.18
CA GLY A 6 15.12 -3.51 54.87
C GLY A 6 13.94 -3.41 53.90
N ARG A 7 12.72 -3.67 54.38
CA ARG A 7 11.47 -3.68 53.59
C ARG A 7 11.28 -2.42 52.71
N ARG A 8 11.75 -1.26 53.17
CA ARG A 8 11.69 0.02 52.44
C ARG A 8 12.60 0.05 51.20
N PHE A 9 13.76 -0.61 51.26
CA PHE A 9 14.65 -0.74 50.10
C PHE A 9 13.98 -1.57 49.00
N TRP A 10 13.39 -2.71 49.37
CA TRP A 10 12.69 -3.57 48.41
C TRP A 10 11.50 -2.87 47.76
N ILE A 11 10.72 -2.10 48.54
CA ILE A 11 9.63 -1.29 47.99
C ILE A 11 10.18 -0.27 46.98
N ALA A 12 11.23 0.48 47.32
CA ALA A 12 11.83 1.45 46.42
C ALA A 12 12.39 0.80 45.14
N ALA A 13 13.04 -0.36 45.26
CA ALA A 13 13.54 -1.12 44.12
C ALA A 13 12.41 -1.59 43.20
N THR A 14 11.33 -2.14 43.77
CA THR A 14 10.15 -2.56 42.98
C THR A 14 9.50 -1.36 42.30
N THR A 15 9.34 -0.22 42.99
CA THR A 15 8.81 1.00 42.38
C THR A 15 9.68 1.47 41.21
N ALA A 16 11.01 1.47 41.36
CA ALA A 16 11.92 1.83 40.28
C ALA A 16 11.77 0.91 39.06
N VAL A 17 11.69 -0.40 39.28
CA VAL A 17 11.47 -1.38 38.20
C VAL A 17 10.13 -1.14 37.50
N VAL A 18 9.06 -0.88 38.24
CA VAL A 18 7.73 -0.60 37.66
C VAL A 18 7.76 0.68 36.83
N VAL A 19 8.42 1.74 37.30
CA VAL A 19 8.55 3.00 36.56
C VAL A 19 9.31 2.81 35.25
N VAL A 20 10.46 2.12 35.30
CA VAL A 20 11.25 1.82 34.10
C VAL A 20 10.46 0.95 33.12
N THR A 21 9.80 -0.09 33.63
CA THR A 21 8.98 -1.00 32.81
C THR A 21 7.83 -0.26 32.15
N GLY A 22 7.12 0.61 32.90
CA GLY A 22 6.04 1.45 32.37
C GLY A 22 6.52 2.36 31.25
N PHE A 23 7.69 2.98 31.42
CA PHE A 23 8.29 3.83 30.38
C PHE A 23 8.63 3.06 29.10
N VAL A 24 9.23 1.86 29.23
CA VAL A 24 9.56 0.99 28.09
C VAL A 24 8.30 0.51 27.37
N VAL A 25 7.29 0.06 28.12
CA VAL A 25 6.02 -0.43 27.55
C VAL A 25 5.31 0.69 26.80
N ALA A 26 5.19 1.88 27.38
CA ALA A 26 4.56 3.04 26.75
C ALA A 26 5.25 3.41 25.43
N ARG A 27 6.58 3.47 25.42
CA ARG A 27 7.36 3.72 24.20
C ARG A 27 7.10 2.65 23.14
N ASN A 28 7.12 1.38 23.53
CA ASN A 28 6.87 0.27 22.62
C ASN A 28 5.44 0.29 22.04
N THR A 29 4.45 0.71 22.82
CA THR A 29 3.04 0.75 22.36
C THR A 29 2.86 1.77 21.23
N VAL A 30 3.50 2.94 21.33
CA VAL A 30 3.46 3.97 20.27
C VAL A 30 4.06 3.45 18.96
N HIS A 31 5.15 2.69 19.03
CA HIS A 31 5.75 2.07 17.86
C HIS A 31 4.83 1.01 17.24
N ALA A 32 4.21 0.15 18.06
CA ALA A 32 3.28 -0.85 17.58
C ALA A 32 2.06 -0.24 16.86
N VAL A 33 1.53 0.88 17.36
CA VAL A 33 0.42 1.60 16.71
C VAL A 33 0.84 2.18 15.36
N LYS A 34 2.05 2.74 15.25
CA LYS A 34 2.58 3.24 13.97
C LYS A 34 2.72 2.12 12.94
N ILE A 35 3.26 0.97 13.35
CA ILE A 35 3.41 -0.20 12.46
C ILE A 35 2.04 -0.68 11.98
N LYS A 36 1.04 -0.81 12.86
CA LYS A 36 -0.33 -1.18 12.46
C LYS A 36 -0.94 -0.22 11.44
N ARG A 37 -0.72 1.09 11.60
CA ARG A 37 -1.18 2.10 10.64
C ARG A 37 -0.49 1.95 9.28
N GLN A 38 0.82 1.68 9.27
CA GLN A 38 1.58 1.43 8.04
C GLN A 38 1.08 0.17 7.32
N ILE A 39 0.83 -0.91 8.06
CA ILE A 39 0.25 -2.15 7.51
C ILE A 39 -1.09 -1.86 6.83
N GLY A 40 -1.99 -1.13 7.52
CA GLY A 40 -3.30 -0.79 6.93
C GLY A 40 -3.20 0.11 5.69
N ALA A 41 -2.17 0.97 5.60
CA ALA A 41 -1.92 1.76 4.40
C ALA A 41 -1.44 0.87 3.24
N LEU A 42 -0.46 0.00 3.49
CA LEU A 42 0.07 -0.96 2.51
C LEU A 42 -1.00 -1.94 2.02
N GLU A 43 -1.90 -2.40 2.89
CA GLU A 43 -3.03 -3.27 2.50
C GLU A 43 -4.05 -2.56 1.61
N ARG A 44 -4.25 -1.25 1.78
CA ARG A 44 -5.12 -0.47 0.87
C ARG A 44 -4.47 -0.33 -0.49
N GLU A 45 -3.19 0.00 -0.52
CA GLU A 45 -2.43 0.12 -1.76
C GLU A 45 -2.38 -1.22 -2.52
N ARG A 46 -2.12 -2.32 -1.81
CA ARG A 46 -2.16 -3.67 -2.37
C ARG A 46 -3.53 -3.99 -2.99
N ARG A 47 -4.63 -3.64 -2.31
CA ARG A 47 -5.98 -3.86 -2.86
C ARG A 47 -6.21 -3.05 -4.13
N GLN A 48 -5.82 -1.78 -4.15
CA GLN A 48 -5.93 -0.94 -5.34
C GLN A 48 -5.15 -1.50 -6.53
N TYR A 49 -3.92 -1.99 -6.32
CA TYR A 49 -3.16 -2.63 -7.39
C TYR A 49 -3.80 -3.93 -7.87
N LEU A 50 -4.31 -4.77 -6.96
CA LEU A 50 -5.00 -6.00 -7.34
C LEU A 50 -6.28 -5.72 -8.14
N ASP A 51 -7.03 -4.68 -7.78
CA ASP A 51 -8.21 -4.26 -8.54
C ASP A 51 -7.82 -3.77 -9.94
N ARG A 52 -6.78 -2.93 -10.06
CA ARG A 52 -6.25 -2.50 -11.36
C ARG A 52 -5.79 -3.68 -12.21
N ILE A 53 -5.05 -4.63 -11.64
CA ILE A 53 -4.58 -5.81 -12.37
C ILE A 53 -5.76 -6.63 -12.90
N ARG A 54 -6.83 -6.78 -12.12
CA ARG A 54 -8.04 -7.49 -12.57
C ARG A 54 -8.68 -6.78 -13.75
N ASP A 55 -8.83 -5.47 -13.66
CA ASP A 55 -9.44 -4.67 -14.73
C ASP A 55 -8.57 -4.69 -16.00
N ASP A 56 -7.24 -4.57 -15.84
CA ASP A 56 -6.27 -4.64 -16.94
C ASP A 56 -6.23 -6.04 -17.57
N SER A 57 -6.38 -7.10 -16.78
CA SER A 57 -6.40 -8.47 -17.29
C SER A 57 -7.63 -8.73 -18.18
N VAL A 58 -8.78 -8.15 -17.83
CA VAL A 58 -9.99 -8.19 -18.68
C VAL A 58 -9.76 -7.40 -19.97
N LEU A 59 -9.08 -6.27 -19.91
CA LEU A 59 -8.73 -5.48 -21.10
C LEU A 59 -7.77 -6.25 -22.02
N ILE A 60 -6.72 -6.86 -21.48
CA ILE A 60 -5.75 -7.67 -22.25
C ILE A 60 -6.46 -8.87 -22.92
N GLU A 61 -7.38 -9.53 -22.21
CA GLU A 61 -8.17 -10.63 -22.76
C GLU A 61 -9.01 -10.18 -23.96
N ARG A 62 -9.60 -8.97 -23.90
CA ARG A 62 -10.36 -8.38 -25.00
C ARG A 62 -9.47 -7.93 -26.17
N LEU A 63 -8.29 -7.41 -25.89
CA LEU A 63 -7.30 -7.00 -26.90
C LEU A 63 -6.69 -8.19 -27.67
N ARG A 64 -6.93 -9.43 -27.24
CA ARG A 64 -6.52 -10.63 -27.99
C ARG A 64 -7.41 -10.89 -29.21
N TYR A 65 -8.57 -10.23 -29.31
CA TYR A 65 -9.42 -10.27 -30.49
C TYR A 65 -9.01 -9.14 -31.43
N ASP A 66 -8.64 -9.47 -32.67
CA ASP A 66 -8.09 -8.52 -33.65
C ASP A 66 -9.01 -7.31 -33.91
N ASP A 67 -10.33 -7.51 -33.97
CA ASP A 67 -11.29 -6.41 -34.21
C ASP A 67 -11.27 -5.36 -33.08
N TYR A 68 -11.21 -5.79 -31.82
CA TYR A 68 -11.20 -4.90 -30.66
C TYR A 68 -9.83 -4.23 -30.47
N LEU A 69 -8.75 -4.92 -30.88
CA LEU A 69 -7.40 -4.36 -30.89
C LEU A 69 -7.29 -3.19 -31.90
N GLU A 70 -7.86 -3.37 -33.09
CA GLU A 70 -7.88 -2.34 -34.12
C GLU A 70 -8.73 -1.12 -33.69
N GLU A 71 -9.92 -1.36 -33.13
CA GLU A 71 -10.79 -0.31 -32.59
C GLU A 71 -10.07 0.49 -31.49
N TYR A 72 -9.43 -0.19 -30.54
CA TYR A 72 -8.68 0.47 -29.47
C TYR A 72 -7.46 1.25 -30.01
N ALA A 73 -6.75 0.74 -31.01
CA ALA A 73 -5.62 1.42 -31.63
C ALA A 73 -6.05 2.70 -32.39
N ARG A 74 -7.20 2.68 -33.06
CA ARG A 74 -7.78 3.85 -33.76
C ARG A 74 -8.29 4.90 -32.80
N GLU A 75 -9.02 4.52 -31.75
CA GLU A 75 -9.54 5.49 -30.76
C GLU A 75 -8.44 6.10 -29.89
N ARG A 76 -7.56 5.26 -29.33
CA ARG A 76 -6.59 5.67 -28.31
C ARG A 76 -5.33 6.29 -28.88
N TYR A 77 -4.89 5.80 -30.03
CA TYR A 77 -3.59 6.14 -30.63
C TYR A 77 -3.70 6.68 -32.06
N HIS A 78 -4.91 6.78 -32.63
CA HIS A 78 -5.16 7.27 -33.98
C HIS A 78 -4.30 6.58 -35.05
N MET A 79 -4.02 5.29 -34.85
CA MET A 79 -3.24 4.49 -35.80
C MET A 79 -4.05 4.20 -37.07
N GLN A 80 -3.39 4.30 -38.22
CA GLN A 80 -3.96 3.99 -39.54
C GLN A 80 -3.46 2.63 -40.02
N ARG A 81 -4.25 1.92 -40.84
CA ARG A 81 -3.72 0.74 -41.54
C ARG A 81 -2.61 1.16 -42.49
N ARG A 82 -1.67 0.24 -42.74
CA ARG A 82 -0.51 0.48 -43.63
C ARG A 82 -0.90 0.89 -45.07
N ASP A 83 -2.13 0.60 -45.47
CA ASP A 83 -2.66 0.76 -46.82
C ASP A 83 -3.91 1.67 -46.85
N GLU A 84 -4.15 2.43 -45.78
CA GLU A 84 -5.33 3.29 -45.63
C GLU A 84 -4.98 4.77 -45.84
N GLU A 85 -5.57 5.38 -46.87
CA GLU A 85 -5.51 6.83 -47.09
C GLU A 85 -6.65 7.53 -46.32
N VAL A 86 -6.27 8.41 -45.39
CA VAL A 86 -7.23 9.21 -44.60
C VAL A 86 -7.39 10.59 -45.25
N PHE A 87 -8.62 10.91 -45.67
CA PHE A 87 -8.97 12.22 -46.22
C PHE A 87 -9.62 13.08 -45.13
N LEU A 88 -9.06 14.25 -44.85
CA LEU A 88 -9.69 15.28 -44.01
C LEU A 88 -10.57 16.14 -44.91
N ILE A 89 -11.88 16.12 -44.67
CA ILE A 89 -12.83 17.00 -45.34
C ILE A 89 -13.12 18.14 -44.36
N GLU A 90 -12.71 19.36 -44.70
CA GLU A 90 -13.14 20.57 -44.00
C GLU A 90 -14.55 20.93 -44.52
N GLU A 91 -15.53 21.03 -43.62
CA GLU A 91 -16.81 21.68 -43.94
C GLU A 91 -16.60 23.19 -43.89
N ASP A 92 -16.87 23.88 -45.02
CA ASP A 92 -16.82 25.35 -45.17
C ASP A 92 -17.82 26.08 -44.25
#